data_AF-A0A3D3LRC4-F1
#
_entry.id   AF-A0A3D3LRC4-F1
#
_cell.length_a   1.000
_cell.length_b   1.000
_cell.length_c   1.000
_cell.angle_alpha   90.00
_cell.angle_beta   90.00
_cell.angle_gamma   90.00
#
_symmetry.space_group_name_H-M   'P 1'
#
loop_
_entity.id
_entity.type
_entity.pdbx_description
1 polymer ?
#
loop_
_entity_poly.entity_id
_entity_poly.type
_entity_poly.pdbx_seq_one_letter_code
_entity_poly.pdbx_strand_id
1 'polypeptide(L)'
;MQTIDNQVENKKKIKTYDQKEWIKENLSYKKDSGSWAWILHRITGLALIGYLFLHIYSLSPLTEGKAAFDAKMQQFTTPFFMVLEWFLFAFVLFHALNGIRIVIVDWADGAKYHKPLYRLSWIVGIILFLGMGFLMFSYEIGVLTK
;
A
#
# COMPACT_ATOMS: atom_id res chain seq x y z
N MET A 1 15.24 -44.62 36.53
CA MET A 1 15.71 -44.63 35.13
C MET A 1 14.56 -44.49 34.14
N GLN A 2 13.50 -45.32 34.21
CA GLN A 2 12.35 -45.28 33.26
C GLN A 2 11.49 -44.01 33.28
N THR A 3 11.53 -43.21 34.35
CA THR A 3 10.69 -42.01 34.50
C THR A 3 11.23 -40.79 33.75
N ILE A 4 12.53 -40.76 33.46
CA ILE A 4 13.16 -39.64 32.73
C ILE A 4 13.01 -39.85 31.21
N ASP A 5 13.12 -41.09 30.73
CA ASP A 5 12.98 -41.43 29.31
C ASP A 5 11.57 -41.12 28.76
N ASN A 6 10.52 -41.41 29.54
CA ASN A 6 9.13 -41.10 29.16
C ASN A 6 8.83 -39.59 29.06
N GLN A 7 9.61 -38.74 29.73
CA GLN A 7 9.46 -37.27 29.66
C GLN A 7 10.18 -36.68 28.43
N VAL A 8 11.19 -37.39 27.91
CA VAL A 8 11.94 -36.99 26.70
C VAL A 8 11.16 -37.35 25.43
N GLU A 9 10.49 -38.50 25.40
CA GLU A 9 9.64 -38.90 24.26
C GLU A 9 8.41 -37.99 24.07
N ASN A 10 7.76 -37.56 25.16
CA ASN A 10 6.56 -36.73 25.08
C ASN A 10 6.84 -35.29 24.58
N LYS A 11 8.07 -34.79 24.74
CA LYS A 11 8.44 -33.42 24.34
C LYS A 11 8.75 -33.21 22.85
N LYS A 12 8.74 -34.25 22.01
CA LYS A 12 9.12 -34.16 20.60
C LYS A 12 8.07 -34.71 19.62
N LYS A 13 6.78 -34.38 19.81
CA LYS A 13 5.85 -34.43 18.67
C LYS A 13 6.18 -33.29 17.70
N ILE A 14 7.13 -33.54 16.81
CA ILE A 14 7.39 -32.68 15.66
C ILE A 14 6.10 -32.67 14.85
N LYS A 15 5.50 -31.49 14.68
CA LYS A 15 4.28 -31.33 13.89
C LYS A 15 4.62 -31.66 12.44
N THR A 16 4.28 -32.86 11.99
CA THR A 16 4.48 -33.29 10.61
C THR A 16 3.42 -32.59 9.76
N TYR A 17 3.85 -31.63 8.93
CA TYR A 17 2.97 -30.98 7.96
C TYR A 17 2.60 -32.01 6.88
N ASP A 18 1.31 -32.31 6.76
CA ASP A 18 0.82 -33.18 5.70
C ASP A 18 0.85 -32.38 4.39
N GLN A 19 1.83 -32.71 3.55
CA GLN A 19 2.02 -32.09 2.24
C GLN A 19 0.78 -32.16 1.35
N LYS A 20 -0.17 -33.09 1.59
CA LYS A 20 -1.37 -33.22 0.76
C LYS A 20 -2.41 -32.11 0.99
N GLU A 21 -2.42 -31.51 2.18
CA GLU A 21 -3.40 -30.48 2.56
C GLU A 21 -2.80 -29.06 2.56
N TRP A 22 -1.60 -28.89 2.00
CA TRP A 22 -0.83 -27.63 2.02
C TRP A 22 -1.62 -26.39 1.52
N ILE A 23 -2.53 -26.59 0.55
CA ILE A 23 -3.39 -25.52 0.01
C ILE A 23 -4.38 -25.05 1.08
N LYS A 24 -5.07 -25.97 1.75
CA LYS A 24 -6.04 -25.62 2.80
C LYS A 24 -5.36 -24.99 3.99
N GLU A 25 -4.18 -25.48 4.37
CA GLU A 25 -3.41 -24.91 5.48
C GLU A 25 -2.95 -23.47 5.18
N ASN A 26 -2.45 -23.20 3.97
CA ASN A 26 -2.05 -21.86 3.56
C ASN A 26 -3.23 -20.90 3.41
N LEU A 27 -4.39 -21.38 2.93
CA LEU A 27 -5.61 -20.57 2.85
C LEU A 27 -6.22 -20.28 4.24
N SER A 28 -6.06 -21.22 5.19
CA SER A 28 -6.49 -21.08 6.58
C SER A 28 -5.57 -20.15 7.40
N TYR A 29 -4.40 -19.80 6.88
CA TYR A 29 -3.45 -18.92 7.57
C TYR A 29 -4.04 -17.52 7.81
N LYS A 30 -4.22 -17.19 9.10
CA LYS A 30 -4.63 -15.86 9.55
C LYS A 30 -3.46 -14.89 9.42
N LYS A 31 -3.46 -14.11 8.34
CA LYS A 31 -2.49 -13.05 8.09
C LYS A 31 -2.63 -11.96 9.15
N ASP A 32 -1.52 -11.64 9.79
CA ASP A 32 -1.43 -10.48 10.69
C ASP A 32 -1.36 -9.17 9.88
N SER A 33 -1.47 -8.03 10.57
CA SER A 33 -1.38 -6.72 9.94
C SER A 33 -0.05 -6.48 9.23
N GLY A 34 1.05 -7.08 9.72
CA GLY A 34 2.37 -7.00 9.10
C GLY A 34 2.42 -7.74 7.75
N SER A 35 1.88 -8.96 7.70
CA SER A 35 1.74 -9.73 6.45
C SER A 35 0.96 -8.96 5.39
N TRP A 36 -0.17 -8.34 5.76
CA TRP A 36 -0.94 -7.53 4.82
C TRP A 36 -0.18 -6.29 4.34
N ALA A 37 0.50 -5.58 5.25
CA ALA A 37 1.28 -4.41 4.89
C ALA A 37 2.38 -4.74 3.85
N TRP A 38 3.02 -5.90 4.00
CA TRP A 38 4.02 -6.39 3.06
C TRP A 38 3.43 -6.71 1.68
N ILE A 39 2.28 -7.40 1.63
CA ILE A 39 1.61 -7.74 0.36
C ILE A 39 1.21 -6.45 -0.36
N LEU A 40 0.55 -5.54 0.34
CA LEU A 40 0.08 -4.28 -0.22
C LEU A 40 1.24 -3.41 -0.71
N HIS A 41 2.40 -3.43 -0.07
CA HIS A 41 3.55 -2.63 -0.50
C HIS A 41 4.08 -3.07 -1.86
N ARG A 42 4.08 -4.38 -2.12
CA ARG A 42 4.47 -4.93 -3.41
C ARG A 42 3.43 -4.65 -4.48
N ILE A 43 2.15 -4.87 -4.17
CA ILE A 43 1.06 -4.60 -5.13
C ILE A 43 1.07 -3.13 -5.54
N THR A 44 1.17 -2.23 -4.56
CA THR A 44 1.24 -0.78 -4.83
C THR A 44 2.50 -0.41 -5.61
N GLY A 45 3.66 -1.01 -5.30
CA GLY A 45 4.88 -0.78 -6.07
C GLY A 45 4.76 -1.20 -7.53
N LEU A 46 4.19 -2.39 -7.80
CA LEU A 46 3.94 -2.86 -9.17
C LEU A 46 2.95 -1.96 -9.91
N ALA A 47 1.89 -1.52 -9.24
CA ALA A 47 0.94 -0.56 -9.80
C ALA A 47 1.60 0.78 -10.15
N LEU A 48 2.49 1.28 -9.28
CA LEU A 48 3.21 2.54 -9.50
C LEU A 48 4.25 2.43 -10.63
N ILE A 49 4.88 1.27 -10.82
CA ILE A 49 5.74 1.03 -11.99
C ILE A 49 4.90 1.12 -13.27
N GLY A 50 3.74 0.48 -13.31
CA GLY A 50 2.82 0.60 -14.45
C GLY A 50 2.37 2.05 -14.68
N TYR A 51 2.03 2.75 -13.61
CA TYR A 51 1.70 4.18 -13.65
C TYR A 51 2.85 5.03 -14.19
N LEU A 52 4.11 4.73 -13.86
CA LEU A 52 5.26 5.50 -14.33
C LEU A 52 5.32 5.56 -15.88
N PHE A 53 5.05 4.45 -16.57
CA PHE A 53 4.98 4.45 -18.03
C PHE A 53 3.82 5.29 -18.55
N LEU A 54 2.64 5.14 -17.95
CA LEU A 54 1.46 5.94 -18.29
C LEU A 54 1.69 7.44 -18.02
N HIS A 55 2.44 7.77 -16.97
CA HIS A 55 2.77 9.13 -16.57
C HIS A 55 3.75 9.79 -17.54
N ILE A 56 4.77 9.06 -17.99
CA ILE A 56 5.68 9.55 -19.03
C ILE A 56 4.91 9.77 -20.34
N TYR A 57 4.01 8.86 -20.69
CA TYR A 57 3.15 9.01 -21.86
C TYR A 57 2.19 10.20 -21.73
N SER A 58 1.57 10.41 -20.56
CA SER A 58 0.65 11.54 -20.37
C SER A 58 1.33 12.90 -20.48
N LEU A 59 2.64 12.95 -20.19
CA LEU A 59 3.47 14.14 -20.32
C LEU A 59 4.10 14.30 -21.71
N SER A 60 3.93 13.36 -22.63
CA SER A 60 4.51 13.47 -23.98
C SER A 60 4.11 14.74 -24.74
N PRO A 61 2.89 15.32 -24.60
CA PRO A 61 2.53 16.55 -25.33
C PRO A 61 3.37 17.77 -24.95
N LEU A 62 4.17 17.71 -23.89
CA LEU A 62 5.16 18.76 -23.58
C LEU A 62 6.15 18.99 -24.72
N THR A 63 6.42 17.98 -25.55
CA THR A 63 7.33 18.10 -26.70
C THR A 63 6.67 18.73 -27.93
N GLU A 64 5.34 18.81 -27.95
CA GLU A 64 4.53 19.31 -29.08
C GLU A 64 4.12 20.78 -28.92
N GLY A 65 4.46 21.39 -27.78
CA GLY A 65 4.20 22.80 -27.48
C GLY A 65 2.95 23.04 -26.63
N LYS A 66 2.74 24.30 -26.26
CA LYS A 66 1.73 24.70 -25.27
C LYS A 66 0.30 24.27 -25.64
N ALA A 67 -0.09 24.42 -26.91
CA ALA A 67 -1.45 24.11 -27.35
C ALA A 67 -1.79 22.62 -27.19
N ALA A 68 -0.85 21.72 -27.51
CA ALA A 68 -1.02 20.27 -27.35
C ALA A 68 -1.11 19.88 -25.87
N PHE A 69 -0.27 20.47 -25.02
CA PHE A 69 -0.32 20.27 -23.57
C PHE A 69 -1.63 20.75 -22.95
N ASP A 70 -2.08 21.97 -23.29
CA ASP A 70 -3.33 22.53 -22.78
C ASP A 70 -4.53 21.66 -23.19
N ALA A 71 -4.57 21.18 -24.44
CA ALA A 71 -5.61 20.27 -24.92
C ALA A 71 -5.61 18.94 -24.16
N LYS A 72 -4.43 18.41 -23.81
CA LYS A 72 -4.33 17.20 -22.99
C LYS A 72 -4.79 17.45 -21.55
N MET A 73 -4.44 18.60 -20.98
CA MET A 73 -4.78 18.95 -19.60
C MET A 73 -6.30 19.04 -19.38
N GLN A 74 -7.05 19.46 -20.40
CA GLN A 74 -8.53 19.45 -20.36
C GLN A 74 -9.11 18.05 -20.08
N GLN A 75 -8.41 16.97 -20.43
CA GLN A 75 -8.85 15.61 -20.10
C GLN A 75 -8.66 15.31 -18.60
N PHE A 76 -7.54 15.76 -18.02
CA PHE A 76 -7.22 15.53 -16.60
C PHE A 76 -8.11 16.32 -15.65
N THR A 77 -8.69 17.44 -16.11
CA THR A 77 -9.67 18.20 -15.33
C THR A 77 -11.08 17.60 -15.35
N THR A 78 -11.31 16.47 -16.02
CA THR A 78 -12.64 15.84 -15.99
C THR A 78 -12.87 15.08 -14.68
N PRO A 79 -14.12 14.99 -14.17
CA PRO A 79 -14.42 14.30 -12.91
C PRO A 79 -13.93 12.85 -12.87
N PHE A 80 -13.94 12.17 -14.02
CA PHE A 80 -13.41 10.81 -14.15
C PHE A 80 -11.91 10.74 -13.84
N PHE A 81 -11.10 11.62 -14.44
CA PHE A 81 -9.66 11.65 -14.20
C PHE A 81 -9.32 12.15 -12.80
N MET A 82 -10.07 13.11 -12.26
CA MET A 82 -9.92 13.53 -10.86
C MET A 82 -10.05 12.35 -9.90
N VAL A 83 -11.09 11.53 -10.05
CA VAL A 83 -11.27 10.32 -9.22
C VAL A 83 -10.10 9.35 -9.40
N LEU A 84 -9.62 9.14 -10.63
CA LEU A 84 -8.46 8.28 -10.88
C LEU A 84 -7.19 8.81 -10.21
N GLU A 85 -6.92 10.12 -10.28
CA GLU A 85 -5.77 10.76 -9.62
C GLU A 85 -5.85 10.64 -8.10
N TRP A 86 -7.05 10.82 -7.53
CA TRP A 86 -7.26 10.65 -6.10
C TRP A 86 -7.05 9.20 -5.66
N PHE A 87 -7.54 8.21 -6.41
CA PHE A 87 -7.24 6.81 -6.13
C PHE A 87 -5.75 6.49 -6.26
N LEU A 88 -5.11 6.94 -7.33
CA LEU A 88 -3.66 6.80 -7.52
C LEU A 88 -2.88 7.38 -6.34
N PHE A 89 -3.31 8.52 -5.81
CA PHE A 89 -2.70 9.14 -4.64
C PHE A 89 -2.72 8.21 -3.41
N ALA A 90 -3.76 7.38 -3.25
CA ALA A 90 -3.78 6.35 -2.19
C ALA A 90 -2.66 5.31 -2.36
N PHE A 91 -2.39 4.86 -3.59
CA PHE A 91 -1.28 3.94 -3.89
C PHE A 91 0.07 4.57 -3.55
N VAL A 92 0.28 5.82 -3.96
CA VAL A 92 1.50 6.60 -3.66
C VAL A 92 1.69 6.75 -2.15
N LEU A 93 0.66 7.22 -1.43
CA LEU A 93 0.71 7.42 0.01
C LEU A 93 1.05 6.13 0.75
N PHE A 94 0.32 5.05 0.45
CA PHE A 94 0.59 3.77 1.10
C PHE A 94 2.01 3.30 0.82
N HIS A 95 2.46 3.33 -0.44
CA HIS A 95 3.77 2.86 -0.83
C HIS A 95 4.89 3.66 -0.15
N ALA A 96 4.79 4.99 -0.17
CA ALA A 96 5.77 5.89 0.43
C ALA A 96 5.80 5.77 1.96
N LEU A 97 4.65 5.85 2.64
CA LEU A 97 4.59 5.80 4.11
C LEU A 97 5.00 4.42 4.64
N ASN A 98 4.62 3.34 3.97
CA ASN A 98 5.06 1.99 4.33
C ASN A 98 6.56 1.80 4.06
N GLY A 99 7.09 2.35 2.97
CA GLY A 99 8.54 2.35 2.68
C GLY A 99 9.34 3.08 3.77
N ILE A 100 8.90 4.27 4.16
CA ILE A 100 9.49 5.02 5.29
C ILE A 100 9.45 4.20 6.58
N ARG A 101 8.32 3.53 6.87
CA ARG A 101 8.22 2.64 8.04
C ARG A 101 9.28 1.55 8.00
N ILE A 102 9.46 0.88 6.86
CA ILE A 102 10.45 -0.20 6.70
C ILE A 102 11.86 0.35 6.94
N VAL A 103 12.20 1.50 6.33
CA VAL A 103 13.51 2.15 6.52
C VAL A 103 13.77 2.46 8.00
N ILE A 104 12.79 3.01 8.72
CA ILE A 104 12.93 3.32 10.16
C ILE A 104 13.09 2.02 10.98
N VAL A 105 12.30 0.99 10.67
CA VAL A 105 12.36 -0.30 11.37
C VAL A 105 13.74 -0.94 11.21
N ASP A 106 14.29 -0.91 10.00
CA ASP A 106 15.53 -1.60 9.67
C ASP A 106 16.78 -0.78 10.08
N TRP A 107 16.75 0.54 9.94
CA TRP A 107 17.93 1.39 10.18
C TRP A 107 17.99 1.98 11.60
N ALA A 108 16.85 2.32 12.20
CA ALA A 108 16.79 3.14 13.43
C ALA A 108 16.42 2.34 14.70
N ASP A 109 16.74 1.04 14.75
CA ASP A 109 16.27 0.12 15.82
C ASP A 109 14.74 0.19 16.02
N GLY A 110 14.02 0.52 14.94
CA GLY A 110 12.58 0.79 14.95
C GLY A 110 11.72 -0.47 15.10
N ALA A 111 12.34 -1.66 15.12
CA ALA A 111 11.65 -2.94 15.32
C ALA A 111 10.81 -2.95 16.62
N LYS A 112 11.31 -2.31 17.69
CA LYS A 112 10.57 -2.15 18.97
C LYS A 112 9.29 -1.33 18.81
N TYR A 113 9.27 -0.44 17.82
CA TYR A 113 8.19 0.50 17.55
C TYR A 113 7.35 0.11 16.32
N HIS A 114 7.38 -1.15 15.89
CA HIS A 114 6.68 -1.58 14.67
C HIS A 114 5.16 -1.31 14.70
N LYS A 115 4.47 -1.58 15.82
CA LYS A 115 3.02 -1.30 15.97
C LYS A 115 2.67 0.18 16.01
N PRO A 116 3.34 1.04 16.81
CA PRO A 116 3.04 2.47 16.79
C PRO A 116 3.40 3.11 15.44
N LEU A 117 4.53 2.76 14.82
CA LEU A 117 4.89 3.27 13.50
C LEU A 117 3.85 2.87 12.43
N TYR A 118 3.37 1.63 12.45
CA TYR A 118 2.29 1.19 11.56
C TYR A 118 1.00 1.99 11.74
N ARG A 119 0.57 2.22 12.99
CA ARG A 119 -0.61 3.05 13.29
C ARG A 119 -0.42 4.49 12.83
N LEU A 120 0.75 5.07 13.06
CA LEU A 120 1.09 6.41 12.62
C LEU A 120 1.01 6.54 11.10
N SER A 121 1.58 5.58 10.35
CA SER A 121 1.49 5.57 8.89
C SER A 121 0.05 5.58 8.39
N TRP A 122 -0.85 4.83 9.02
CA TRP A 122 -2.28 4.83 8.66
C TRP A 122 -2.97 6.15 8.99
N ILE A 123 -2.74 6.71 10.18
CA ILE A 123 -3.35 7.98 10.59
C ILE A 123 -2.92 9.09 9.64
N VAL A 124 -1.61 9.22 9.38
CA VAL A 124 -1.06 10.21 8.45
C VAL A 124 -1.60 9.98 7.03
N GLY A 125 -1.62 8.73 6.57
CA GLY A 125 -2.14 8.39 5.25
C GLY A 125 -3.61 8.78 5.06
N ILE A 126 -4.47 8.47 6.04
CA ILE A 126 -5.90 8.81 5.99
C ILE A 126 -6.09 10.33 6.01
N ILE A 127 -5.38 11.05 6.87
CA ILE A 127 -5.47 12.52 6.93
C ILE A 127 -5.08 13.15 5.60
N LEU A 128 -3.95 12.73 5.01
CA LEU A 128 -3.49 13.25 3.73
C LEU A 128 -4.46 12.90 2.58
N PHE A 129 -4.96 11.66 2.56
CA PHE A 129 -5.90 11.20 1.54
C PHE A 129 -7.22 11.97 1.56
N LEU A 130 -7.80 12.15 2.76
CA LEU A 130 -9.02 12.94 2.93
C LEU A 130 -8.78 14.43 2.69
N GLY A 131 -7.65 14.97 3.12
CA GLY A 131 -7.27 16.36 2.86
C GLY A 131 -7.15 16.65 1.36
N MET A 132 -6.49 15.76 0.61
CA MET A 132 -6.41 15.87 -0.85
C MET A 132 -7.78 15.75 -1.51
N GLY A 133 -8.60 14.79 -1.09
CA GLY A 133 -9.97 14.63 -1.60
C GLY A 133 -10.82 15.88 -1.34
N PHE A 134 -10.77 16.42 -0.13
CA PHE A 134 -11.45 17.67 0.21
C PHE A 134 -10.98 18.82 -0.68
N LEU A 135 -9.66 19.04 -0.81
CA LEU A 135 -9.14 20.11 -1.66
C LEU A 135 -9.59 19.95 -3.11
N MET A 136 -9.41 18.76 -3.69
CA MET A 136 -9.69 18.50 -5.09
C MET A 136 -11.19 18.63 -5.43
N PHE A 137 -12.08 18.12 -4.58
CA PHE A 137 -13.53 18.17 -4.82
C PHE A 137 -14.20 19.45 -4.28
N SER A 138 -13.56 20.20 -3.38
CA SER A 138 -14.11 21.47 -2.88
C SER A 138 -14.28 22.51 -3.99
N TYR A 139 -13.40 22.52 -4.98
CA TYR A 139 -13.49 23.43 -6.13
C TYR A 139 -14.73 23.14 -6.99
N GLU A 140 -15.03 21.87 -7.25
CA GLU A 140 -16.22 21.45 -8.00
C GLU A 140 -17.51 21.69 -7.20
N ILE A 141 -17.51 21.35 -5.90
CA ILE A 141 -18.67 21.58 -5.02
C ILE A 141 -18.98 23.08 -4.92
N GLY A 142 -17.97 23.93 -4.76
CA GLY A 142 -18.12 25.39 -4.69
C GLY A 142 -18.62 26.03 -5.98
N VAL A 143 -18.39 25.40 -7.14
CA VAL A 143 -18.98 25.81 -8.43
C VAL A 143 -20.45 25.38 -8.54
N LEU A 144 -20.83 24.21 -8.01
CA LEU A 144 -22.20 23.70 -8.01
C LEU A 144 -23.13 24.35 -6.95
N THR A 145 -22.57 25.10 -6.00
CA THR A 145 -23.33 25.81 -4.96
C THR A 145 -23.51 27.30 -5.23
N LYS A 146 -22.96 27.82 -6.33
CA LYS A 146 -23.24 29.16 -6.85
C LYS A 146 -24.25 29.09 -7.98
#